data_AF-A0A0N4YJ02-F1
#
_entry.id   AF-A0A0N4YJ02-F1
#
_cell.length_a   1.000
_cell.length_b   1.000
_cell.length_c   1.000
_cell.angle_alpha   90.00
_cell.angle_beta   90.00
_cell.angle_gamma   90.00
#
_symmetry.space_group_name_H-M   'P 1'
#
loop_
_entity.id
_entity.type
_entity.pdbx_description
1 polymer ?
#
loop_
_entity_poly.entity_id
_entity_poly.type
_entity_poly.pdbx_seq_one_letter_code
_entity_poly.pdbx_strand_id
1 'polypeptide(L)'
;MLPALPYVTRGESLDSLRRKKVLPTIPVSPIGYDEAQRIFEFMDGDQVTRSDWVGGLSSYKWQSRRLFRLNVRSRFARRTISNIVAVLEGREEPDRWIMLGNHVDAWGKGAIDPVSGTAVQLEVATVVAKVFEKHPPRRSIVFCHWDAEEFGLIGSSEWIEQRLGVLQRRAVAYINVDHIAGGSSLDIKAVPLLYRTIVEASHR
;
A
#
# COMPACT_ATOMS: atom_id res chain seq x y z
N MET A 1 -0.40 14.68 -2.16
CA MET A 1 -0.39 13.78 -3.32
C MET A 1 -0.60 14.66 -4.54
N LEU A 2 0.22 14.52 -5.59
CA LEU A 2 0.05 15.33 -6.81
C LEU A 2 -0.88 14.56 -7.75
N PRO A 3 -2.12 15.04 -8.00
CA PRO A 3 -2.97 14.32 -8.91
C PRO A 3 -2.52 14.40 -10.36
N ALA A 4 -2.70 13.28 -11.07
CA ALA A 4 -2.29 13.06 -12.43
C ALA A 4 -3.25 13.74 -13.44
N LEU A 5 -4.53 13.91 -13.07
CA LEU A 5 -5.56 14.44 -13.96
C LEU A 5 -5.74 15.97 -13.80
N PRO A 6 -5.66 16.75 -14.89
CA PRO A 6 -5.68 18.22 -14.81
C PRO A 6 -7.03 18.82 -14.38
N TYR A 7 -8.12 18.04 -14.40
CA TYR A 7 -9.48 18.51 -14.15
C TYR A 7 -10.08 18.00 -12.83
N VAL A 8 -9.37 17.15 -12.09
CA VAL A 8 -9.76 16.70 -10.75
C VAL A 8 -8.71 17.26 -9.79
N THR A 9 -9.09 18.30 -9.04
CA THR A 9 -8.32 18.84 -7.90
C THR A 9 -6.81 19.01 -8.09
N ARG A 10 -6.38 19.61 -9.21
CA ARG A 10 -4.99 20.07 -9.39
C ARG A 10 -4.70 21.30 -8.52
N GLY A 11 -4.63 21.11 -7.21
CA GLY A 11 -4.56 22.22 -6.25
C GLY A 11 -3.15 22.76 -6.01
N GLU A 12 -2.10 21.94 -6.11
CA GLU A 12 -0.83 22.28 -5.47
C GLU A 12 0.42 21.93 -6.29
N SER A 13 1.37 22.86 -6.37
CA SER A 13 2.71 22.62 -6.93
C SER A 13 3.64 21.97 -5.89
N LEU A 14 4.76 21.38 -6.34
CA LEU A 14 5.81 20.88 -5.43
C LEU A 14 6.27 21.96 -4.44
N ASP A 15 6.40 23.21 -4.90
CA ASP A 15 6.77 24.33 -4.04
C ASP A 15 5.66 24.67 -3.02
N SER A 16 4.39 24.53 -3.39
CA SER A 16 3.27 24.64 -2.45
C SER A 16 3.36 23.57 -1.36
N LEU A 17 3.56 22.30 -1.75
CA LEU A 17 3.67 21.18 -0.82
C LEU A 17 4.86 21.34 0.15
N ARG A 18 5.99 21.85 -0.34
CA ARG A 18 7.15 22.20 0.51
C ARG A 18 6.82 23.31 1.50
N ARG A 19 6.17 24.39 1.06
CA ARG A 19 5.75 25.49 1.95
C ARG A 19 4.79 25.04 3.03
N LYS A 20 3.87 24.12 2.69
CA LYS A 20 2.92 23.50 3.62
C LYS A 20 3.54 22.43 4.53
N LYS A 21 4.84 22.15 4.40
CA LYS A 21 5.56 21.11 5.16
C LYS A 21 4.93 19.71 5.05
N VAL A 22 4.32 19.42 3.91
CA VAL A 22 3.75 18.09 3.61
C VAL A 22 4.87 17.11 3.23
N LEU A 23 5.92 17.62 2.56
CA LEU A 23 7.08 16.83 2.16
C LEU A 23 8.19 16.93 3.23
N PRO A 24 8.99 15.86 3.43
CA PRO A 24 10.18 15.91 4.27
C PRO A 24 11.11 17.05 3.87
N THR A 25 11.61 17.79 4.86
CA THR A 25 12.53 18.93 4.67
C THR A 25 13.98 18.59 4.96
N ILE A 26 14.23 17.41 5.53
CA ILE A 26 15.56 16.86 5.81
C ILE A 26 15.84 15.65 4.90
N PRO A 27 17.10 15.40 4.51
CA PRO A 27 17.45 14.20 3.75
C PRO A 27 17.20 12.93 4.56
N VAL A 28 16.68 11.89 3.90
CA VAL A 28 16.44 10.57 4.48
C VAL A 28 16.97 9.50 3.53
N SER A 29 17.64 8.48 4.07
CA SER A 29 18.08 7.31 3.32
C SER A 29 18.01 6.07 4.22
N PRO A 30 17.48 4.93 3.75
CA PRO A 30 17.69 3.66 4.43
C PRO A 30 19.17 3.25 4.34
N ILE A 31 19.62 2.44 5.30
CA ILE A 31 20.94 1.81 5.34
C ILE A 31 20.80 0.34 5.77
N GLY A 32 21.76 -0.50 5.39
CA GLY A 32 21.84 -1.87 5.88
C GLY A 32 22.24 -1.94 7.35
N TYR A 33 22.02 -3.09 7.98
CA TYR A 33 22.39 -3.30 9.38
C TYR A 33 23.91 -3.30 9.57
N ASP A 34 24.69 -3.74 8.58
CA ASP A 34 26.16 -3.68 8.60
C ASP A 34 26.68 -2.25 8.61
N GLU A 35 26.09 -1.35 7.81
CA GLU A 35 26.41 0.07 7.86
C GLU A 35 26.01 0.70 9.19
N ALA A 36 24.84 0.34 9.73
CA ALA A 36 24.39 0.81 11.04
C ALA A 36 25.35 0.41 12.16
N GLN A 37 25.82 -0.86 12.14
CA GLN A 37 26.83 -1.37 13.06
C GLN A 37 28.12 -0.54 13.01
N ARG A 38 28.65 -0.30 11.81
CA ARG A 38 29.86 0.52 11.62
C ARG A 38 29.68 1.95 12.11
N ILE A 39 28.49 2.54 11.94
CA ILE A 39 28.17 3.86 12.48
C ILE A 39 28.26 3.83 14.00
N PHE A 40 27.60 2.88 14.68
CA PHE A 40 27.64 2.77 16.14
C PHE A 40 29.04 2.48 16.69
N GLU A 41 29.86 1.69 16.00
CA GLU A 41 31.25 1.46 16.38
C GLU A 41 32.09 2.74 16.29
N PHE A 42 31.88 3.54 15.22
CA PHE A 42 32.62 4.78 15.01
C PHE A 42 32.21 5.90 15.98
N MET A 43 30.95 5.94 16.41
CA MET A 43 30.45 6.91 17.40
C MET A 43 31.26 6.85 18.71
N ASP A 44 31.48 8.00 19.34
CA ASP A 44 32.32 8.15 20.54
C ASP A 44 31.52 8.49 21.82
N GLY A 45 30.19 8.41 21.78
CA GLY A 45 29.34 8.56 22.96
C GLY A 45 29.16 7.26 23.75
N ASP A 46 28.42 7.38 24.85
CA ASP A 46 28.20 6.29 25.78
C ASP A 46 27.33 5.18 25.18
N GLN A 47 27.61 3.96 25.61
CA GLN A 47 26.79 2.80 25.32
C GLN A 47 25.41 2.96 25.94
N VAL A 48 24.37 2.62 25.18
CA VAL A 48 22.99 2.57 25.68
C VAL A 48 22.85 1.43 26.70
N THR A 49 22.41 1.78 27.92
CA THR A 49 22.21 0.83 29.03
C THR A 49 20.76 0.35 29.17
N ARG A 50 19.83 1.05 28.52
CA ARG A 50 18.41 0.69 28.49
C ARG A 50 18.19 -0.52 27.59
N SER A 51 17.81 -1.64 28.17
CA SER A 51 17.58 -2.89 27.45
C SER A 51 16.49 -2.79 26.39
N ASP A 52 15.48 -1.94 26.58
CA ASP A 52 14.40 -1.68 25.62
C ASP A 52 14.84 -0.87 24.38
N TRP A 53 16.08 -0.38 24.36
CA TRP A 53 16.67 0.39 23.26
C TRP A 53 17.79 -0.38 22.54
N VAL A 54 18.10 -1.60 22.97
CA VAL A 54 19.15 -2.46 22.41
C VAL A 54 18.49 -3.54 21.57
N GLY A 55 18.80 -3.55 20.27
CA GLY A 55 18.38 -4.60 19.33
C GLY A 55 19.46 -5.68 19.14
N GLY A 56 19.51 -6.28 17.95
CA GLY A 56 20.42 -7.41 17.64
C GLY A 56 21.86 -7.05 17.29
N LEU A 57 22.23 -5.76 17.27
CA LEU A 57 23.60 -5.30 17.00
C LEU A 57 24.48 -5.37 18.25
N SER A 58 25.81 -5.41 18.07
CA SER A 58 26.72 -5.54 19.22
C SER A 58 26.99 -4.23 19.97
N SER A 59 26.64 -3.08 19.35
CA SER A 59 26.87 -1.75 19.92
C SER A 59 25.70 -0.82 19.59
N TYR A 60 25.28 -0.04 20.58
CA TYR A 60 24.25 0.99 20.45
C TYR A 60 24.70 2.21 21.25
N LYS A 61 24.80 3.36 20.58
CA LYS A 61 25.21 4.63 21.19
C LYS A 61 24.21 5.71 20.82
N TRP A 62 23.88 6.58 21.78
CA TRP A 62 22.87 7.65 21.60
C TRP A 62 23.48 9.00 21.19
N GLN A 63 24.75 9.24 21.49
CA GLN A 63 25.45 10.50 21.19
C GLN A 63 26.78 10.24 20.48
N SER A 64 27.27 11.25 19.77
CA SER A 64 28.58 11.24 19.14
C SER A 64 29.02 12.66 18.82
N ARG A 65 30.30 12.95 19.00
CA ARG A 65 30.98 14.15 18.49
C ARG A 65 31.57 13.92 17.10
N ARG A 66 31.57 12.68 16.61
CA ARG A 66 31.98 12.35 15.24
C ARG A 66 30.99 12.95 14.23
N LEU A 67 31.53 13.38 13.10
CA LEU A 67 30.75 13.93 11.99
C LEU A 67 30.46 12.86 10.95
N PHE A 68 29.22 12.86 10.47
CA PHE A 68 28.76 12.00 9.39
C PHE A 68 28.27 12.88 8.23
N ARG A 69 28.49 12.41 6.99
CA ARG A 69 27.99 13.08 5.79
C ARG A 69 26.99 12.18 5.10
N LEU A 70 25.73 12.60 5.09
CA LEU A 70 24.68 11.99 4.27
C LEU A 70 24.50 12.82 2.99
N ASN A 71 24.64 12.18 1.84
CA ASN A 71 24.46 12.80 0.53
C ASN A 71 23.35 12.07 -0.24
N VAL A 72 22.16 12.66 -0.27
CA VAL A 72 20.99 12.12 -0.98
C VAL A 72 20.74 12.93 -2.24
N ARG A 73 20.74 12.26 -3.40
CA ARG A 73 20.60 12.89 -4.73
C ARG A 73 19.37 12.37 -5.49
N SER A 74 18.22 12.37 -4.82
CA SER A 74 16.94 11.96 -5.42
C SER A 74 16.28 13.12 -6.17
N ARG A 75 15.46 12.80 -7.18
CA ARG A 75 14.70 13.78 -7.96
C ARG A 75 13.25 13.33 -8.14
N PHE A 76 12.33 14.29 -8.14
CA PHE A 76 10.96 14.04 -8.56
C PHE A 76 10.92 13.80 -10.07
N ALA A 77 10.12 12.84 -10.50
CA ALA A 77 9.89 12.55 -11.91
C ALA A 77 8.41 12.30 -12.14
N ARG A 78 7.88 12.85 -13.24
CA ARG A 78 6.54 12.50 -13.71
C ARG A 78 6.63 11.18 -14.47
N ARG A 79 5.77 10.22 -14.11
CA ARG A 79 5.65 8.93 -14.79
C ARG A 79 4.18 8.65 -15.09
N THR A 80 3.95 7.86 -16.14
CA THR A 80 2.63 7.27 -16.39
C THR A 80 2.48 6.04 -15.52
N ILE A 81 1.33 5.90 -14.88
CA ILE A 81 0.93 4.73 -14.11
C ILE A 81 -0.29 4.10 -14.77
N SER A 82 -0.46 2.79 -14.61
CA SER A 82 -1.51 2.02 -15.29
C SER A 82 -2.25 1.12 -14.31
N ASN A 83 -3.42 1.58 -13.85
CA ASN A 83 -4.34 0.74 -13.11
C ASN A 83 -5.10 -0.19 -14.08
N ILE A 84 -5.31 -1.44 -13.67
CA ILE A 84 -6.18 -2.40 -14.35
C ILE A 84 -7.45 -2.55 -13.54
N VAL A 85 -8.61 -2.32 -14.15
CA VAL A 85 -9.92 -2.49 -13.49
C VAL A 85 -10.79 -3.38 -14.36
N ALA A 86 -11.14 -4.55 -13.84
CA ALA A 86 -12.02 -5.52 -14.49
C ALA A 86 -13.35 -5.63 -13.72
N VAL A 87 -14.46 -5.72 -14.45
CA VAL A 87 -15.80 -5.77 -13.87
C VAL A 87 -16.51 -7.03 -14.37
N LEU A 88 -16.96 -7.86 -13.43
CA LEU A 88 -17.97 -8.87 -13.67
C LEU A 88 -19.32 -8.27 -13.30
N GLU A 89 -20.17 -8.03 -14.29
CA GLU A 89 -21.46 -7.37 -14.10
C GLU A 89 -22.45 -8.27 -13.32
N GLY A 90 -23.12 -7.68 -12.34
CA GLY A 90 -24.18 -8.33 -11.57
C GLY A 90 -25.51 -8.39 -12.31
N ARG A 91 -26.35 -9.38 -11.99
CA ARG A 91 -27.63 -9.59 -12.68
C ARG A 91 -28.76 -8.68 -12.20
N GLU A 92 -28.83 -8.38 -10.91
CA GLU A 92 -29.99 -7.67 -10.32
C GLU A 92 -29.63 -6.26 -9.87
N GLU A 93 -28.42 -6.07 -9.34
CA GLU A 93 -27.90 -4.79 -8.85
C GLU A 93 -26.54 -4.50 -9.50
N PRO A 94 -26.47 -4.34 -10.85
CA PRO A 94 -25.20 -4.14 -11.57
C PRO A 94 -24.48 -2.84 -11.18
N ASP A 95 -25.22 -1.88 -10.63
CA ASP A 95 -24.70 -0.62 -10.12
C ASP A 95 -24.12 -0.73 -8.70
N ARG A 96 -24.23 -1.87 -8.02
CA ARG A 96 -23.65 -2.11 -6.70
C ARG A 96 -22.39 -2.94 -6.81
N TRP A 97 -21.29 -2.43 -6.28
CA TRP A 97 -19.94 -2.95 -6.52
C TRP A 97 -19.34 -3.53 -5.24
N ILE A 98 -18.95 -4.80 -5.31
CA ILE A 98 -18.05 -5.43 -4.33
C ILE A 98 -16.66 -5.44 -4.97
N MET A 99 -15.73 -4.74 -4.35
CA MET A 99 -14.42 -4.50 -4.94
C MET A 99 -13.37 -5.35 -4.25
N LEU A 100 -12.49 -5.99 -5.04
CA LEU A 100 -11.29 -6.67 -4.58
C LEU A 100 -10.09 -5.94 -5.19
N GLY A 101 -9.16 -5.48 -4.35
CA GLY A 101 -8.02 -4.69 -4.78
C GLY A 101 -6.68 -5.23 -4.29
N ASN A 102 -5.67 -5.08 -5.14
CA ASN A 102 -4.25 -5.24 -4.83
C ASN A 102 -3.44 -4.23 -5.65
N HIS A 103 -2.20 -3.94 -5.27
CA HIS A 103 -1.27 -3.23 -6.15
C HIS A 103 -0.39 -4.17 -6.97
N VAL A 104 0.28 -3.61 -7.98
CA VAL A 104 1.09 -4.35 -8.96
C VAL A 104 2.55 -3.92 -8.96
N ASP A 105 2.83 -2.68 -8.58
CA ASP A 105 4.18 -2.14 -8.48
C ASP A 105 4.88 -2.65 -7.22
N ALA A 106 6.20 -2.76 -7.28
CA ALA A 106 7.03 -3.18 -6.15
C ALA A 106 8.37 -2.44 -6.19
N TRP A 107 9.01 -2.22 -5.03
CA TRP A 107 10.39 -1.70 -4.99
C TRP A 107 11.43 -2.62 -5.64
N GLY A 108 11.18 -3.93 -5.62
CA GLY A 108 12.13 -4.96 -6.07
C GLY A 108 11.44 -6.07 -6.87
N LYS A 109 11.68 -7.33 -6.50
CA LYS A 109 10.98 -8.47 -7.11
C LYS A 109 9.53 -8.62 -6.63
N GLY A 110 9.25 -8.12 -5.42
CA GLY A 110 7.91 -8.04 -4.85
C GLY A 110 7.21 -9.37 -4.59
N ALA A 111 7.95 -10.46 -4.38
CA ALA A 111 7.37 -11.81 -4.27
C ALA A 111 6.25 -11.91 -3.22
N ILE A 112 6.37 -11.19 -2.11
CA ILE A 112 5.31 -11.08 -1.11
C ILE A 112 4.49 -9.82 -1.38
N ASP A 113 5.12 -8.66 -1.23
CA ASP A 113 4.57 -7.34 -1.48
C ASP A 113 4.84 -6.91 -2.95
N PRO A 114 3.86 -6.96 -3.88
CA PRO A 114 2.46 -7.41 -3.72
C PRO A 114 2.13 -8.70 -4.49
N VAL A 115 3.13 -9.40 -5.01
CA VAL A 115 2.91 -10.51 -5.96
C VAL A 115 2.15 -11.68 -5.31
N SER A 116 2.29 -11.88 -3.99
CA SER A 116 1.50 -12.88 -3.26
C SER A 116 0.00 -12.57 -3.31
N GLY A 117 -0.37 -11.32 -3.07
CA GLY A 117 -1.73 -10.80 -3.23
C GLY A 117 -2.22 -10.89 -4.68
N THR A 118 -1.34 -10.62 -5.64
CA THR A 118 -1.66 -10.70 -7.08
C THR A 118 -2.02 -12.13 -7.47
N ALA A 119 -1.25 -13.11 -7.03
CA ALA A 119 -1.53 -14.52 -7.28
C ALA A 119 -2.90 -14.93 -6.72
N VAL A 120 -3.21 -14.52 -5.48
CA VAL A 120 -4.53 -14.78 -4.87
C VAL A 120 -5.64 -14.09 -5.63
N GLN A 121 -5.50 -12.82 -5.99
CA GLN A 121 -6.52 -12.08 -6.72
C GLN A 121 -6.80 -12.69 -8.10
N LEU A 122 -5.77 -13.13 -8.83
CA LEU A 122 -5.92 -13.79 -10.12
C LEU A 122 -6.62 -15.15 -10.01
N GLU A 123 -6.30 -15.93 -8.98
CA GLU A 123 -6.98 -17.20 -8.73
C GLU A 123 -8.44 -16.97 -8.33
N VAL A 124 -8.72 -16.00 -7.43
CA VAL A 124 -10.09 -15.62 -7.09
C VAL A 124 -10.85 -15.17 -8.34
N ALA A 125 -10.26 -14.35 -9.20
CA ALA A 125 -10.88 -13.93 -10.46
C ALA A 125 -11.18 -15.13 -11.38
N THR A 126 -10.26 -16.10 -11.46
CA THR A 126 -10.44 -17.32 -12.25
C THR A 126 -11.60 -18.18 -11.73
N VAL A 127 -11.66 -18.40 -10.41
CA VAL A 127 -12.73 -19.17 -9.77
C VAL A 127 -14.07 -18.45 -9.89
N VAL A 128 -14.09 -17.13 -9.62
CA VAL A 128 -15.29 -16.28 -9.77
C VAL A 128 -15.81 -16.36 -11.21
N ALA A 129 -14.97 -16.15 -12.22
CA ALA A 129 -15.39 -16.22 -13.62
C ALA A 129 -16.06 -17.58 -13.96
N LYS A 130 -15.48 -18.69 -13.51
CA LYS A 130 -16.02 -20.05 -13.72
C LYS A 130 -17.35 -20.29 -13.01
N VAL A 131 -17.46 -19.89 -11.74
CA VAL A 131 -18.66 -20.12 -10.93
C VAL A 131 -19.82 -19.27 -11.43
N PHE A 132 -19.55 -18.00 -11.73
CA PHE A 132 -20.56 -17.01 -12.07
C PHE A 132 -20.94 -17.01 -13.55
N GLU A 133 -20.27 -17.79 -14.40
CA GLU A 133 -20.68 -18.02 -15.80
C GLU A 133 -22.12 -18.58 -15.88
N LYS A 134 -22.45 -19.55 -15.02
CA LYS A 134 -23.79 -20.19 -14.96
C LYS A 134 -24.71 -19.56 -13.93
N HIS A 135 -24.15 -18.93 -12.91
CA HIS A 135 -24.88 -18.37 -11.79
C HIS A 135 -24.47 -16.92 -11.53
N PRO A 136 -24.81 -15.95 -12.41
CA PRO A 136 -24.34 -14.57 -12.28
C PRO A 136 -24.60 -13.97 -10.89
N PRO A 137 -23.67 -13.15 -10.35
CA PRO A 137 -23.80 -12.63 -9.01
C PRO A 137 -24.94 -11.61 -8.96
N ARG A 138 -25.55 -11.41 -7.79
CA ARG A 138 -26.56 -10.36 -7.62
C ARG A 138 -25.99 -8.96 -7.92
N ARG A 139 -24.79 -8.69 -7.41
CA ARG A 139 -24.05 -7.42 -7.50
C ARG A 139 -22.81 -7.59 -8.36
N SER A 140 -22.33 -6.49 -8.95
CA SER A 140 -21.09 -6.53 -9.73
C SER A 140 -19.88 -6.76 -8.83
N ILE A 141 -18.93 -7.56 -9.32
CA ILE A 141 -17.63 -7.79 -8.68
C ILE A 141 -16.58 -7.03 -9.49
N VAL A 142 -15.80 -6.20 -8.81
CA VAL A 142 -14.79 -5.34 -9.45
C VAL A 142 -13.40 -5.73 -8.95
N PHE A 143 -12.56 -6.20 -9.85
CA PHE A 143 -11.15 -6.47 -9.57
C PHE A 143 -10.32 -5.24 -9.92
N CYS A 144 -9.52 -4.79 -8.98
CA CYS A 144 -8.67 -3.62 -9.15
C CYS A 144 -7.20 -4.00 -8.92
N HIS A 145 -6.36 -3.72 -9.90
CA HIS A 145 -4.91 -3.84 -9.81
C HIS A 145 -4.34 -2.42 -9.90
N TRP A 146 -3.84 -1.91 -8.78
CA TRP A 146 -3.37 -0.54 -8.62
C TRP A 146 -1.88 -0.41 -8.91
N ASP A 147 -1.48 0.69 -9.53
CA ASP A 147 -0.07 1.01 -9.78
C ASP A 147 0.37 2.19 -8.89
N ALA A 148 1.67 2.32 -8.67
CA ALA A 148 2.28 3.32 -7.77
C ALA A 148 1.73 3.35 -6.34
N GLU A 149 1.40 2.19 -5.76
CA GLU A 149 1.08 2.06 -4.33
C GLU A 149 2.30 2.39 -3.47
N GLU A 150 3.48 1.89 -3.86
CA GLU A 150 4.72 1.98 -3.09
C GLU A 150 5.21 3.44 -2.94
N PHE A 151 4.70 4.30 -3.83
CA PHE A 151 4.94 5.75 -3.85
C PHE A 151 3.89 6.54 -3.07
N GLY A 152 3.07 5.86 -2.27
CA GLY A 152 2.05 6.43 -1.40
C GLY A 152 0.64 6.32 -1.97
N LEU A 153 0.19 5.11 -2.31
CA LEU A 153 -1.19 4.81 -2.73
C LEU A 153 -1.66 5.59 -3.96
N ILE A 154 -0.75 5.97 -4.87
CA ILE A 154 -1.07 6.95 -5.92
C ILE A 154 -2.16 6.40 -6.86
N GLY A 155 -1.99 5.19 -7.41
CA GLY A 155 -2.94 4.67 -8.40
C GLY A 155 -4.36 4.52 -7.88
N SER A 156 -4.53 3.94 -6.69
CA SER A 156 -5.85 3.77 -6.07
C SER A 156 -6.47 5.13 -5.70
N SER A 157 -5.70 6.04 -5.12
CA SER A 157 -6.17 7.37 -4.72
C SER A 157 -6.63 8.20 -5.92
N GLU A 158 -5.83 8.25 -7.00
CA GLU A 158 -6.19 8.96 -8.23
C GLU A 158 -7.48 8.41 -8.84
N TRP A 159 -7.63 7.09 -8.85
CA TRP A 159 -8.82 6.46 -9.40
C TRP A 159 -10.07 6.75 -8.57
N ILE A 160 -9.93 6.78 -7.23
CA ILE A 160 -11.00 7.16 -6.30
C ILE A 160 -11.37 8.62 -6.48
N GLU A 161 -10.40 9.54 -6.52
CA GLU A 161 -10.65 10.98 -6.73
C GLU A 161 -11.43 11.21 -8.02
N GLN A 162 -11.04 10.55 -9.11
CA GLN A 162 -11.73 10.64 -10.40
C GLN A 162 -13.18 10.11 -10.35
N ARG A 163 -13.47 9.14 -9.47
CA ARG A 163 -14.76 8.42 -9.43
C ARG A 163 -15.54 8.63 -8.12
N LEU A 164 -15.17 9.61 -7.31
CA LEU A 164 -15.67 9.76 -5.95
C LEU A 164 -17.21 9.74 -5.89
N GLY A 165 -17.87 10.51 -6.76
CA GLY A 165 -19.33 10.55 -6.80
C GLY A 165 -19.97 9.20 -7.19
N VAL A 166 -19.34 8.42 -8.06
CA VAL A 166 -19.82 7.07 -8.43
C VAL A 166 -19.62 6.13 -7.25
N LEU A 167 -18.43 6.11 -6.66
CA LEU A 167 -18.09 5.20 -5.57
C LEU A 167 -18.95 5.43 -4.33
N GLN A 168 -19.22 6.69 -3.97
CA GLN A 168 -20.13 7.04 -2.87
C GLN A 168 -21.53 6.44 -3.00
N ARG A 169 -22.00 6.17 -4.22
CA ARG A 169 -23.34 5.61 -4.49
C ARG A 169 -23.33 4.12 -4.80
N ARG A 170 -22.22 3.62 -5.34
CA ARG A 170 -22.14 2.29 -5.95
C ARG A 170 -21.29 1.31 -5.15
N ALA A 171 -20.22 1.76 -4.50
CA ALA A 171 -19.34 0.88 -3.75
C ALA A 171 -20.03 0.39 -2.47
N VAL A 172 -20.12 -0.93 -2.31
CA VAL A 172 -20.72 -1.58 -1.14
C VAL A 172 -19.63 -2.02 -0.16
N ALA A 173 -18.55 -2.61 -0.68
CA ALA A 173 -17.39 -3.02 0.12
C ALA A 173 -16.12 -3.00 -0.73
N TYR A 174 -14.98 -2.76 -0.08
CA TYR A 174 -13.64 -2.91 -0.66
C TYR A 174 -12.85 -3.88 0.20
N ILE A 175 -12.30 -4.92 -0.43
CA ILE A 175 -11.48 -5.95 0.20
C ILE A 175 -10.07 -5.80 -0.39
N ASN A 176 -9.07 -5.65 0.47
CA ASN A 176 -7.67 -5.54 0.06
C ASN A 176 -6.96 -6.88 0.21
N VAL A 177 -6.21 -7.30 -0.81
CA VAL A 177 -5.44 -8.57 -0.82
C VAL A 177 -4.03 -8.30 -1.31
N ASP A 178 -3.21 -7.73 -0.43
CA ASP A 178 -1.91 -7.18 -0.77
C ASP A 178 -0.75 -8.04 -0.28
N HIS A 179 -0.46 -7.93 1.02
CA HIS A 179 0.66 -8.63 1.63
C HIS A 179 0.20 -9.97 2.25
N ILE A 180 0.37 -11.06 1.52
CA ILE A 180 0.04 -12.42 1.97
C ILE A 180 1.34 -13.18 2.27
N ALA A 181 1.90 -12.93 3.45
CA ALA A 181 3.20 -13.48 3.88
C ALA A 181 3.14 -14.91 4.47
N GLY A 182 1.94 -15.48 4.63
CA GLY A 182 1.73 -16.75 5.34
C GLY A 182 1.87 -16.63 6.86
N GLY A 183 1.38 -17.65 7.58
CA GLY A 183 1.38 -17.69 9.05
C GLY A 183 0.45 -18.77 9.60
N SER A 184 0.50 -19.01 10.92
CA SER A 184 -0.36 -19.97 11.63
C SER A 184 -1.67 -19.36 12.15
N SER A 185 -1.85 -18.04 12.01
CA SER A 185 -3.05 -17.31 12.43
C SER A 185 -3.44 -16.27 11.39
N LEU A 186 -4.72 -15.90 11.39
CA LEU A 186 -5.31 -14.95 10.48
C LEU A 186 -5.42 -13.58 11.17
N ASP A 187 -4.76 -12.56 10.63
CA ASP A 187 -4.93 -11.16 11.06
C ASP A 187 -5.87 -10.42 10.11
N ILE A 188 -6.84 -9.70 10.67
CA ILE A 188 -7.88 -9.02 9.89
C ILE A 188 -8.14 -7.64 10.48
N LYS A 189 -8.03 -6.62 9.62
CA LYS A 189 -8.40 -5.25 9.92
C LYS A 189 -9.59 -4.87 9.05
N ALA A 190 -10.72 -4.57 9.68
CA ALA A 190 -11.94 -4.22 8.98
C ALA A 190 -12.77 -3.21 9.77
N VAL A 191 -13.73 -2.58 9.08
CA VAL A 191 -14.79 -1.81 9.73
C VAL A 191 -15.75 -2.75 10.48
N PRO A 192 -16.39 -2.31 11.59
CA PRO A 192 -17.27 -3.17 12.39
C PRO A 192 -18.41 -3.83 11.59
N LEU A 193 -18.88 -3.18 10.52
CA LEU A 193 -19.94 -3.70 9.65
C LEU A 193 -19.58 -5.05 9.00
N LEU A 194 -18.30 -5.36 8.83
CA LEU A 194 -17.85 -6.60 8.21
C LEU A 194 -17.51 -7.71 9.22
N TYR A 195 -17.48 -7.42 10.53
CA TYR A 195 -17.00 -8.38 11.54
C TYR A 195 -17.79 -9.68 11.54
N ARG A 196 -19.12 -9.60 11.47
CA ARG A 196 -19.95 -10.79 11.43
C ARG A 196 -19.70 -11.63 10.18
N THR A 197 -19.64 -11.00 9.01
CA THR A 197 -19.36 -11.67 7.74
C THR A 197 -18.00 -12.35 7.74
N ILE A 198 -16.99 -11.68 8.32
CA ILE A 198 -15.64 -12.23 8.47
C ILE A 198 -15.64 -13.47 9.36
N VAL A 199 -16.26 -13.40 10.54
CA VAL A 199 -16.35 -14.53 11.47
C VAL A 199 -17.07 -15.70 10.81
N GLU A 200 -18.23 -15.46 10.18
CA GLU A 200 -19.00 -16.49 9.48
C GLU A 200 -18.21 -17.14 8.33
N ALA A 201 -17.41 -16.35 7.59
CA ALA A 201 -16.55 -16.87 6.53
C ALA A 201 -15.39 -17.73 7.06
N SER A 202 -14.89 -17.45 8.27
CA SER A 202 -13.76 -18.17 8.89
C SER A 202 -14.14 -19.50 9.56
N HIS A 203 -15.43 -19.75 9.78
CA HIS A 203 -15.93 -20.98 10.44
C HIS A 203 -16.22 -22.14 9.48
N ARG A 204 -15.94 -21.98 8.18
CA ARG A 204 -16.16 -23.00 7.14
C ARG A 204 -14.83 -23.64 6.74
#